data_AF-A0A7X4L5C7-F1
#
_entry.id   AF-A0A7X4L5C7-F1
#
_cell.length_a   1.000
_cell.length_b   1.000
_cell.length_c   1.000
_cell.angle_alpha   90.00
_cell.angle_beta   90.00
_cell.angle_gamma   90.00
#
_symmetry.space_group_name_H-M   'P 1'
#
loop_
_entity.id
_entity.type
_entity.pdbx_description
1 polymer ?
#
loop_
_entity_poly.entity_id
_entity_poly.type
_entity_poly.pdbx_seq_one_letter_code
_entity_poly.pdbx_strand_id
1 'polypeptide(L)'
;PQYAIFVDEEKGDYEYTHLWFRDRKAFDYFSIHSYYSTKENIYLVGSKGEEVCIYCYNKQEKNVRLQKQQGEITERDVPWFSIPFRRMECPFVLSNDLYGGDFIIDFRSSGKYWVDVLYLGNDGNRVDLNQIKSSTVIDESKKKELIQVLESATEDSNPILMIATLK
;
A
#
# COMPACT_ATOMS: atom_id res chain seq x y z
N PRO A 1 -4.15 -6.59 24.23
CA PRO A 1 -5.44 -7.17 23.77
C PRO A 1 -5.16 -8.22 22.70
N GLN A 2 -5.94 -9.30 22.67
CA GLN A 2 -5.83 -10.35 21.65
C GLN A 2 -6.94 -10.15 20.63
N TYR A 3 -6.58 -10.19 19.35
CA TYR A 3 -7.51 -10.08 18.22
C TYR A 3 -7.50 -11.38 17.42
N ALA A 4 -8.65 -11.77 16.89
CA ALA A 4 -8.78 -12.86 15.93
C ALA A 4 -9.37 -12.26 14.65
N ILE A 5 -8.64 -12.38 13.56
CA ILE A 5 -9.02 -11.87 12.23
C ILE A 5 -9.20 -13.09 11.34
N PHE A 6 -10.39 -13.21 10.76
CA PHE A 6 -10.73 -14.28 9.84
C PHE A 6 -10.86 -13.68 8.44
N VAL A 7 -10.31 -14.38 7.45
CA VAL A 7 -10.43 -14.06 6.03
C VAL A 7 -11.09 -15.24 5.34
N ASP A 8 -11.86 -14.98 4.29
CA ASP A 8 -12.54 -16.01 3.50
C ASP A 8 -11.59 -16.68 2.47
N GLU A 9 -10.28 -16.47 2.60
CA GLU A 9 -9.28 -17.02 1.70
C GLU A 9 -9.05 -18.51 1.98
N GLU A 10 -9.07 -19.30 0.91
CA GLU A 10 -8.73 -20.71 0.98
C GLU A 10 -7.26 -20.89 1.37
N LYS A 11 -7.00 -21.89 2.22
CA LYS A 11 -5.65 -22.27 2.58
C LYS A 11 -4.94 -22.80 1.34
N GLY A 12 -3.82 -22.17 0.99
CA GLY A 12 -3.01 -22.60 -0.14
C GLY A 12 -2.39 -23.98 0.05
N ASP A 13 -2.11 -24.65 -1.06
CA ASP A 13 -1.47 -25.95 -1.10
C ASP A 13 0.01 -25.81 -0.72
N TYR A 14 0.42 -26.58 0.29
CA TYR A 14 1.79 -26.57 0.79
C TYR A 14 2.83 -26.90 -0.29
N GLU A 15 2.47 -27.76 -1.27
CA GLU A 15 3.36 -28.10 -2.39
C GLU A 15 3.86 -26.87 -3.14
N TYR A 16 3.05 -25.81 -3.22
CA TYR A 16 3.37 -24.58 -3.93
C TYR A 16 3.73 -23.43 -2.98
N THR A 17 3.02 -23.28 -1.86
CA THR A 17 3.20 -22.12 -0.97
C THR A 17 4.57 -22.07 -0.28
N HIS A 18 5.31 -23.18 -0.21
CA HIS A 18 6.67 -23.19 0.37
C HIS A 18 7.76 -22.74 -0.62
N LEU A 19 7.43 -22.58 -1.91
CA LEU A 19 8.38 -22.19 -2.96
C LEU A 19 8.59 -20.67 -3.03
N TRP A 20 7.65 -19.87 -2.52
CA TRP A 20 7.75 -18.41 -2.33
C TRP A 20 8.14 -17.72 -3.64
N PHE A 21 9.34 -17.14 -3.73
CA PHE A 21 9.83 -16.45 -4.93
C PHE A 21 10.39 -17.38 -6.01
N ARG A 22 10.52 -18.69 -5.73
CA ARG A 22 11.15 -19.65 -6.66
C ARG A 22 10.22 -20.06 -7.80
N ASP A 23 8.93 -20.16 -7.54
CA ASP A 23 7.91 -20.55 -8.53
C ASP A 23 6.83 -19.48 -8.61
N ARG A 24 6.43 -19.10 -9.83
CA ARG A 24 5.37 -18.12 -10.06
C ARG A 24 4.04 -18.60 -9.48
N LYS A 25 3.77 -19.91 -9.48
CA LYS A 25 2.53 -20.49 -8.92
C LYS A 25 2.39 -20.26 -7.42
N ALA A 26 3.48 -20.01 -6.69
CA ALA A 26 3.39 -19.72 -5.26
C ALA A 26 2.65 -18.40 -5.00
N PHE A 27 2.68 -17.45 -5.95
CA PHE A 27 1.98 -16.18 -5.84
C PHE A 27 0.47 -16.31 -6.03
N ASP A 28 -0.02 -17.35 -6.72
CA ASP A 28 -1.46 -17.59 -6.94
C ASP A 28 -2.23 -17.86 -5.63
N TYR A 29 -1.52 -18.12 -4.54
CA TYR A 29 -2.07 -18.38 -3.22
C TYR A 29 -2.01 -17.15 -2.31
N PHE A 30 -3.02 -17.00 -1.46
CA PHE A 30 -3.08 -15.90 -0.52
C PHE A 30 -1.89 -15.90 0.46
N SER A 31 -1.17 -14.78 0.51
CA SER A 31 -0.04 -14.57 1.41
C SER A 31 -0.12 -13.21 2.08
N ILE A 32 0.20 -13.13 3.38
CA ILE A 32 0.30 -11.86 4.11
C ILE A 32 1.75 -11.42 4.14
N HIS A 33 2.01 -10.21 3.65
CA HIS A 33 3.35 -9.63 3.55
C HIS A 33 3.64 -8.63 4.65
N SER A 34 2.62 -7.96 5.18
CA SER A 34 2.81 -6.92 6.19
C SER A 34 1.63 -6.80 7.14
N TYR A 35 1.95 -6.39 8.36
CA TYR A 35 1.00 -6.16 9.45
C TYR A 35 1.21 -4.75 10.01
N TYR A 36 0.12 -3.99 10.11
CA TYR A 36 0.11 -2.64 10.62
C TYR A 36 -1.00 -2.48 11.65
N SER A 37 -0.71 -1.85 12.78
CA SER A 37 -1.72 -1.54 13.80
C SER A 37 -1.74 -0.05 14.08
N THR A 38 -2.92 0.55 14.02
CA THR A 38 -3.20 1.95 14.41
C THR A 38 -3.94 1.96 15.75
N LYS A 39 -4.59 3.06 16.14
CA LYS A 39 -5.39 3.11 17.37
C LYS A 39 -6.69 2.35 17.19
N GLU A 40 -7.37 2.54 16.08
CA GLU A 40 -8.71 2.04 15.78
C GLU A 40 -8.70 0.80 14.88
N ASN A 41 -7.65 0.60 14.07
CA ASN A 41 -7.63 -0.44 13.05
C ASN A 41 -6.38 -1.33 13.12
N ILE A 42 -6.49 -2.51 12.50
CA ILE A 42 -5.38 -3.39 12.13
C ILE A 42 -5.46 -3.59 10.62
N TYR A 43 -4.36 -3.39 9.91
CA TYR A 43 -4.24 -3.67 8.50
C TYR A 43 -3.35 -4.88 8.26
N LEU A 44 -3.85 -5.83 7.47
CA LEU A 44 -3.06 -6.92 6.90
C LEU A 44 -2.94 -6.65 5.41
N VAL A 45 -1.71 -6.52 4.93
CA VAL A 45 -1.42 -6.33 3.50
C VAL A 45 -0.89 -7.63 2.96
N GLY A 46 -1.61 -8.19 2.00
CA GLY A 46 -1.32 -9.46 1.37
C GLY A 46 -1.46 -9.40 -0.13
N SER A 47 -1.27 -10.53 -0.79
CA SER A 47 -1.54 -10.68 -2.21
C SER A 47 -2.10 -12.05 -2.54
N LYS A 48 -2.74 -12.15 -3.71
CA LYS A 48 -3.16 -13.39 -4.35
C LYS A 48 -3.10 -13.21 -5.87
N GLY A 49 -2.24 -13.96 -6.53
CA GLY A 49 -1.81 -13.68 -7.90
C GLY A 49 -1.22 -12.27 -7.99
N GLU A 50 -1.68 -11.50 -8.97
CA GLU A 50 -1.33 -10.10 -9.17
C GLU A 50 -2.29 -9.13 -8.44
N GLU A 51 -3.19 -9.62 -7.59
CA GLU A 51 -4.02 -8.75 -6.74
C GLU A 51 -3.33 -8.49 -5.41
N VAL A 52 -3.24 -7.21 -5.01
CA VAL A 52 -2.89 -6.81 -3.64
C VAL A 52 -4.17 -6.66 -2.83
N CYS A 53 -4.20 -7.32 -1.67
CA CYS A 53 -5.35 -7.39 -0.77
C CYS A 53 -5.02 -6.69 0.55
N ILE A 54 -5.77 -5.65 0.89
CA ILE A 54 -5.63 -4.90 2.14
C ILE A 54 -6.86 -5.19 3.00
N TYR A 55 -6.66 -5.98 4.05
CA TYR A 55 -7.69 -6.26 5.05
C TYR A 55 -7.59 -5.24 6.18
N CYS A 56 -8.65 -4.46 6.38
CA CYS A 56 -8.79 -3.49 7.47
C CYS A 56 -9.75 -4.04 8.52
N TYR A 57 -9.21 -4.46 9.66
CA TYR A 57 -9.96 -4.90 10.83
C TYR A 57 -10.21 -3.72 11.77
N ASN A 58 -11.48 -3.39 12.02
CA ASN A 58 -11.87 -2.38 13.00
C ASN A 58 -11.88 -2.99 14.40
N LYS A 59 -11.09 -2.43 15.33
CA LYS A 59 -10.94 -2.95 16.69
C LYS A 59 -12.19 -2.78 17.57
N GLN A 60 -13.00 -1.77 17.30
CA GLN A 60 -14.23 -1.47 18.04
C GLN A 60 -15.40 -2.30 17.51
N GLU A 61 -15.63 -2.25 16.20
CA GLU A 61 -16.75 -2.94 15.53
C GLU A 61 -16.49 -4.43 15.33
N LYS A 62 -15.22 -4.86 15.39
CA LYS A 62 -14.76 -6.24 15.18
C LYS A 62 -15.14 -6.82 13.82
N ASN A 63 -15.26 -5.96 12.82
CA ASN A 63 -15.50 -6.33 11.43
C ASN A 63 -14.22 -6.18 10.58
N VAL A 64 -14.24 -6.80 9.41
CA VAL A 64 -13.15 -6.73 8.43
C VAL A 64 -13.69 -6.11 7.15
N ARG A 65 -12.97 -5.15 6.59
CA ARG A 65 -13.19 -4.61 5.25
C ARG A 65 -12.03 -5.03 4.37
N LEU A 66 -12.31 -5.39 3.12
CA LEU A 66 -11.30 -5.76 2.13
C LEU A 66 -11.24 -4.67 1.06
N GLN A 67 -10.03 -4.17 0.79
CA GLN A 67 -9.72 -3.39 -0.39
C GLN A 67 -8.80 -4.21 -1.29
N LYS A 68 -9.11 -4.24 -2.58
CA LYS A 68 -8.29 -4.88 -3.60
C LYS A 68 -7.74 -3.84 -4.56
N GLN A 69 -6.53 -4.06 -5.02
CA GLN A 69 -5.89 -3.24 -6.05
C GLN A 69 -5.02 -4.13 -6.93
N GLN A 70 -4.81 -3.70 -8.17
CA GLN A 70 -3.87 -4.36 -9.07
C GLN A 70 -2.44 -4.15 -8.54
N GLY A 71 -1.68 -5.23 -8.45
CA GLY A 71 -0.25 -5.21 -8.24
C GLY A 71 0.50 -5.80 -9.42
N GLU A 72 1.78 -6.04 -9.20
CA GLU A 72 2.69 -6.58 -10.22
C GLU A 72 3.64 -7.59 -9.61
N ILE A 73 3.84 -8.71 -10.32
CA ILE A 73 4.91 -9.66 -10.04
C ILE A 73 6.06 -9.34 -10.99
N THR A 74 7.12 -8.76 -10.43
CA THR A 74 8.33 -8.46 -11.18
C THR A 74 9.25 -9.67 -11.18
N GLU A 75 9.90 -9.92 -12.32
CA GLU A 75 10.89 -10.97 -12.49
C GLU A 75 12.23 -10.34 -12.91
N ARG A 76 13.30 -10.70 -12.21
CA ARG A 76 14.64 -10.25 -12.51
C ARG A 76 15.59 -11.42 -12.65
N ASP A 77 16.19 -11.56 -13.82
CA ASP A 77 17.28 -12.49 -14.04
C ASP A 77 18.53 -12.05 -13.26
N VAL A 78 19.07 -12.94 -12.43
CA VAL A 78 20.29 -12.69 -11.67
C VAL A 78 21.36 -13.65 -12.19
N PRO A 79 22.48 -13.16 -12.75
CA PRO A 79 23.46 -14.00 -13.45
C PRO A 79 24.06 -15.17 -12.65
N TRP A 80 23.99 -15.12 -11.32
CA TRP A 80 24.56 -16.13 -10.43
C TRP A 80 23.52 -17.12 -9.88
N PHE A 81 22.25 -16.99 -10.25
CA PHE A 81 21.17 -17.92 -9.90
C PHE A 81 20.61 -18.59 -11.15
N SER A 82 20.24 -19.87 -11.03
CA SER A 82 19.59 -20.64 -12.11
C SER A 82 18.09 -20.37 -12.23
N ILE A 83 17.53 -19.55 -11.34
CA ILE A 83 16.12 -19.16 -11.33
C ILE A 83 16.03 -17.63 -11.24
N PRO A 84 15.07 -16.99 -11.92
CA PRO A 84 14.85 -15.57 -11.79
C PRO A 84 14.39 -15.24 -10.37
N PHE A 85 14.82 -14.09 -9.87
CA PHE A 85 14.31 -13.53 -8.64
C PHE A 85 12.92 -12.93 -8.92
N ARG A 86 11.89 -13.44 -8.24
CA ARG A 86 10.52 -12.92 -8.35
C ARG A 86 10.14 -12.14 -7.11
N ARG A 87 9.43 -11.03 -7.31
CA ARG A 87 8.92 -10.22 -6.21
C ARG A 87 7.51 -9.74 -6.53
N MET A 88 6.61 -9.90 -5.55
CA MET A 88 5.33 -9.21 -5.58
C MET A 88 5.50 -7.81 -5.01
N GLU A 89 5.09 -6.80 -5.76
CA GLU A 89 4.95 -5.45 -5.23
C GLU A 89 3.60 -5.30 -4.53
N CYS A 90 3.64 -5.12 -3.21
CA CYS A 90 2.47 -4.97 -2.35
C CYS A 90 2.46 -3.60 -1.67
N PRO A 91 2.27 -2.49 -2.43
CA PRO A 91 2.21 -1.18 -1.82
C PRO A 91 1.01 -1.11 -0.87
N PHE A 92 1.23 -0.59 0.33
CA PHE A 92 0.13 -0.28 1.25
C PHE A 92 -0.41 1.10 0.89
N VAL A 93 -1.58 1.14 0.26
CA VAL A 93 -2.21 2.36 -0.23
C VAL A 93 -3.53 2.59 0.51
N LEU A 94 -3.72 3.82 0.99
CA LEU A 94 -4.96 4.27 1.62
C LEU A 94 -5.54 5.42 0.81
N SER A 95 -6.87 5.49 0.71
CA SER A 95 -7.52 6.67 0.16
C SER A 95 -7.46 7.82 1.17
N ASN A 96 -7.09 9.00 0.69
CA ASN A 96 -6.95 10.18 1.52
C ASN A 96 -8.25 11.00 1.53
N ASP A 97 -9.08 10.78 2.54
CA ASP A 97 -10.35 11.50 2.72
C ASP A 97 -10.18 12.95 3.21
N LEU A 98 -9.00 13.31 3.72
CA LEU A 98 -8.73 14.65 4.25
C LEU A 98 -8.50 15.68 3.15
N TYR A 99 -7.67 15.37 2.15
CA TYR A 99 -7.33 16.29 1.07
C TYR A 99 -7.23 15.66 -0.33
N GLY A 100 -7.58 14.38 -0.46
CA GLY A 100 -7.76 13.71 -1.75
C GLY A 100 -6.52 12.98 -2.24
N GLY A 101 -6.73 12.10 -3.22
CA GLY A 101 -5.69 11.22 -3.77
C GLY A 101 -5.36 10.02 -2.90
N ASP A 102 -4.27 9.35 -3.26
CA ASP A 102 -3.76 8.17 -2.58
C ASP A 102 -2.70 8.56 -1.54
N PHE A 103 -2.63 7.77 -0.46
CA PHE A 103 -1.60 7.85 0.57
C PHE A 103 -0.84 6.52 0.58
N ILE A 104 0.36 6.51 0.01
CA ILE A 104 1.21 5.32 -0.11
C ILE A 104 2.18 5.29 1.07
N ILE A 105 2.17 4.22 1.86
CA ILE A 105 3.03 4.15 3.04
C ILE A 105 4.45 3.74 2.62
N ASP A 106 5.38 4.68 2.63
CA ASP A 106 6.81 4.41 2.43
C ASP A 106 7.54 4.18 3.76
N PHE A 107 7.24 5.01 4.77
CA PHE A 107 7.88 4.90 6.09
C PHE A 107 6.89 4.99 7.24
N ARG A 108 7.30 4.40 8.37
CA ARG A 108 6.54 4.42 9.61
C ARG A 108 7.49 4.60 10.79
N SER A 109 7.20 5.54 11.67
CA SER A 109 7.83 5.56 13.00
C SER A 109 7.22 4.47 13.87
N SER A 110 7.83 4.15 15.03
CA SER A 110 7.41 3.06 15.94
C SER A 110 5.98 3.14 16.51
N GLY A 111 5.07 3.90 15.90
CA GLY A 111 3.63 3.82 16.10
C GLY A 111 2.88 5.09 15.73
N LYS A 112 3.57 6.22 15.57
CA LYS A 112 2.92 7.54 15.61
C LYS A 112 2.72 8.18 14.23
N TYR A 113 3.72 8.08 13.38
CA TYR A 113 3.76 8.81 12.11
C TYR A 113 3.92 7.85 10.95
N TRP A 114 3.15 8.10 9.92
CA TRP A 114 3.16 7.42 8.63
C TRP A 114 3.60 8.45 7.60
N VAL A 115 4.48 8.06 6.69
CA VAL A 115 5.08 8.96 5.72
C VAL A 115 4.88 8.38 4.33
N ASP A 116 4.35 9.23 3.46
CA ASP A 116 4.31 9.06 2.02
C ASP A 116 5.28 10.06 1.39
N VAL A 117 6.15 9.57 0.50
CA VAL A 117 7.17 10.37 -0.17
C VAL A 117 6.73 10.62 -1.61
N LEU A 118 6.38 11.88 -1.86
CA LEU A 118 5.90 12.32 -3.16
C LEU A 118 7.09 12.82 -3.99
N TYR A 119 7.57 11.95 -4.88
CA TYR A 119 8.55 12.30 -5.90
C TYR A 119 7.86 13.03 -7.05
N LEU A 120 8.45 14.15 -7.47
CA LEU A 120 7.96 15.00 -8.54
C LEU A 120 9.00 14.97 -9.66
N GLY A 121 8.74 14.23 -10.74
CA GLY A 121 9.71 14.01 -11.80
C GLY A 121 9.40 12.80 -12.69
N ASN A 122 9.75 12.92 -13.98
CA ASN A 122 9.36 12.00 -15.03
C ASN A 122 9.83 10.55 -14.74
N ASP A 123 8.92 9.60 -14.94
CA ASP A 123 9.01 8.15 -14.72
C ASP A 123 8.61 7.63 -13.32
N GLY A 124 8.31 8.50 -12.34
CA GLY A 124 7.98 8.09 -10.98
C GLY A 124 6.86 8.85 -10.26
N ASN A 125 6.14 9.75 -10.94
CA ASN A 125 5.05 10.53 -10.35
C ASN A 125 3.95 9.61 -9.80
N ARG A 126 4.01 9.34 -8.50
CA ARG A 126 2.97 8.64 -7.72
C ARG A 126 1.74 9.51 -7.45
N VAL A 127 1.84 10.80 -7.74
CA VAL A 127 0.79 11.79 -7.46
C VAL A 127 -0.07 12.00 -8.69
N ASP A 128 -1.33 11.57 -8.63
CA ASP A 128 -2.35 11.96 -9.60
C ASP A 128 -3.01 13.28 -9.15
N LEU A 129 -2.52 14.39 -9.68
CA LEU A 129 -3.07 15.71 -9.36
C LEU A 129 -4.53 15.87 -9.82
N ASN A 130 -4.95 15.17 -10.89
CA ASN A 130 -6.33 15.23 -11.37
C ASN A 130 -7.26 14.46 -10.43
N GLN A 131 -6.81 13.32 -9.89
CA GLN A 131 -7.51 12.59 -8.84
C GLN A 131 -7.68 13.46 -7.60
N ILE A 132 -6.62 14.13 -7.12
CA ILE A 132 -6.70 15.04 -5.97
C ILE A 132 -7.71 16.16 -6.24
N LYS A 133 -7.60 16.86 -7.38
CA LYS A 133 -8.50 17.97 -7.76
C LYS A 133 -9.97 17.56 -7.81
N SER A 134 -10.27 16.36 -8.31
CA SER A 134 -11.64 15.83 -8.45
C SER A 134 -12.20 15.19 -7.18
N SER A 135 -11.36 14.88 -6.18
CA SER A 135 -11.78 14.23 -4.93
C SER A 135 -12.69 15.14 -4.10
N THR A 136 -13.75 14.58 -3.50
CA THR A 136 -14.52 15.25 -2.43
C THR A 136 -13.86 14.95 -1.10
N VAL A 137 -13.50 15.97 -0.33
CA VAL A 137 -12.64 15.81 0.85
C VAL A 137 -13.21 16.49 2.08
N ILE A 138 -12.73 16.11 3.26
CA ILE A 138 -13.13 16.70 4.53
C ILE A 138 -12.59 18.14 4.67
N ASP A 139 -11.36 18.39 4.22
CA ASP A 139 -10.69 19.69 4.33
C ASP A 139 -10.28 20.26 2.96
N GLU A 140 -11.23 20.97 2.35
CA GLU A 140 -11.02 21.66 1.07
C GLU A 140 -9.93 22.75 1.14
N SER A 141 -9.67 23.34 2.31
CA SER A 141 -8.61 24.33 2.46
C SER A 141 -7.24 23.65 2.36
N LYS A 142 -7.05 22.52 3.03
CA LYS A 142 -5.80 21.74 2.98
C LYS A 142 -5.58 21.10 1.63
N LYS A 143 -6.64 20.66 0.94
CA LYS A 143 -6.56 20.23 -0.46
C LYS A 143 -6.02 21.34 -1.37
N LYS A 144 -6.51 22.57 -1.25
CA LYS A 144 -6.00 23.71 -2.03
C LYS A 144 -4.53 24.00 -1.72
N GLU A 145 -4.13 23.93 -0.45
CA GLU A 145 -2.73 24.09 -0.04
C GLU A 145 -1.84 23.01 -0.66
N LEU A 146 -2.26 21.73 -0.59
CA LEU A 146 -1.52 20.62 -1.21
C LEU A 146 -1.38 20.81 -2.73
N ILE A 147 -2.47 21.15 -3.42
CA ILE A 147 -2.45 21.41 -4.87
C ILE A 147 -1.46 22.53 -5.20
N GLN A 148 -1.46 23.63 -4.45
CA GLN A 148 -0.52 24.74 -4.66
C GLN A 148 0.94 24.30 -4.47
N VAL A 149 1.24 23.52 -3.43
CA VAL A 149 2.60 23.00 -3.20
C VAL A 149 3.03 22.10 -4.37
N LEU A 150 2.17 21.17 -4.79
CA LEU A 150 2.45 20.26 -5.90
C LEU A 150 2.64 20.99 -7.24
N GLU A 151 1.83 22.00 -7.53
CA GLU A 151 1.92 22.80 -8.77
C GLU A 151 3.14 23.73 -8.78
N SER A 152 3.64 24.14 -7.61
CA SER A 152 4.81 25.01 -7.48
C SER A 152 6.14 24.27 -7.62
N ALA A 153 6.12 22.95 -7.51
CA ALA A 153 7.32 22.14 -7.49
C ALA A 153 7.73 21.66 -8.90
N THR A 154 9.03 21.53 -9.09
CA THR A 154 9.66 21.15 -10.36
C THR A 154 10.34 19.78 -10.25
N GLU A 155 10.81 19.24 -11.36
CA GLU A 155 11.54 17.95 -11.38
C GLU A 155 12.83 17.96 -10.55
N ASP A 156 13.43 19.14 -10.37
CA ASP A 156 14.63 19.34 -9.53
C ASP A 156 14.29 19.56 -8.05
N SER A 157 13.01 19.62 -7.70
CA SER A 157 12.59 19.84 -6.32
C SER A 157 12.84 18.61 -5.47
N ASN A 158 13.19 18.84 -4.20
CA ASN A 158 13.23 17.75 -3.24
C ASN A 158 11.85 17.11 -3.09
N PRO A 159 11.78 15.81 -2.75
CA PRO A 159 10.51 15.14 -2.53
C PRO A 159 9.68 15.82 -1.45
N ILE A 160 8.37 15.87 -1.66
CA ILE A 160 7.43 16.35 -0.64
C ILE A 160 7.11 15.20 0.30
N LEU A 161 7.18 15.46 1.61
CA LEU A 161 6.84 14.48 2.64
C LEU A 161 5.44 14.73 3.17
N MET A 162 4.59 13.73 3.04
CA MET A 162 3.23 13.76 3.58
C MET A 162 3.20 12.91 4.84
N ILE A 163 3.03 13.56 5.98
CA ILE A 163 3.12 12.91 7.30
C ILE A 163 1.74 12.86 7.94
N ALA A 164 1.24 11.66 8.21
CA ALA A 164 -0.07 11.43 8.80
C ALA A 164 0.00 10.63 10.10
N THR A 165 -1.02 10.81 10.94
CA THR A 165 -1.34 9.90 12.04
C THR A 165 -2.62 9.18 11.68
N LEU A 166 -2.52 7.89 11.37
CA LEU A 166 -3.70 7.08 11.05
C LEU A 166 -4.50 6.80 12.33
N LYS A 167 -5.83 6.90 12.22
CA LYS A 167 -6.76 6.53 13.28
C LYS A 167 -6.74 5.01 13.49
#